data_AF-A0A519YC22-F1
#
_entry.id   AF-A0A519YC22-F1
#
_cell.length_a   1.000
_cell.length_b   1.000
_cell.length_c   1.000
_cell.angle_alpha   90.00
_cell.angle_beta   90.00
_cell.angle_gamma   90.00
#
_symmetry.space_group_name_H-M   'P 1'
#
loop_
_entity.id
_entity.type
_entity.pdbx_description
1 polymer ?
#
loop_
_entity_poly.entity_id
_entity_poly.type
_entity_poly.pdbx_seq_one_letter_code
_entity_poly.pdbx_strand_id
1 'polypeptide(L)'
;MRKTFLVFFLFISFLTATSYGQELPNLKHVKLNKKASYKNAELTILKVVDYLFKTPIDKRNKSRNNAGQFLVDWMNGTPDHIFYLEIEETSFFNTDSELLLMYMAALTKFSLDHPTEKEKRTQALGAMNLVLPYLYQQSNKKTWTKELWQLHDAYKNGKLKEFLYP
;
A
#
# COMPACT_ATOMS: atom_id res chain seq x y z
N MET A 1 36.30 -33.22 14.00
CA MET A 1 36.06 -31.83 13.56
C MET A 1 35.29 -31.70 12.23
N ARG A 2 35.36 -32.64 11.26
CA ARG A 2 34.53 -32.60 10.03
C ARG A 2 33.02 -32.82 10.25
N LYS A 3 32.62 -33.58 11.28
CA LYS A 3 31.21 -33.89 11.56
C LYS A 3 30.46 -32.77 12.29
N THR A 4 31.17 -31.93 13.05
CA THR A 4 30.58 -30.77 13.75
C THR A 4 30.27 -29.61 12.81
N PHE A 5 31.02 -29.46 11.70
CA PHE A 5 30.71 -28.47 10.66
C PHE A 5 29.40 -28.78 9.91
N LEU A 6 29.07 -30.06 9.72
CA LEU A 6 27.83 -30.49 9.07
C LEU A 6 26.58 -30.19 9.91
N VAL A 7 26.69 -30.25 11.24
CA VAL A 7 25.57 -29.93 12.15
C VAL A 7 25.29 -28.43 12.19
N PHE A 8 26.33 -27.60 12.09
CA PHE A 8 26.16 -26.13 12.05
C PHE A 8 25.54 -25.65 10.73
N PHE A 9 25.86 -26.30 9.61
CA PHE A 9 25.28 -25.98 8.30
C PHE A 9 23.79 -26.35 8.20
N LEU A 10 23.33 -27.39 8.92
CA LEU A 10 21.94 -27.84 8.92
C LEU A 10 21.00 -26.92 9.73
N PHE A 11 21.54 -26.14 10.68
CA PHE A 11 20.76 -25.22 11.50
C PHE A 11 20.48 -23.87 10.82
N ILE A 12 21.31 -23.48 9.83
CA ILE A 12 21.18 -22.20 9.11
C ILE A 12 20.12 -22.27 8.00
N SER A 13 19.82 -23.46 7.48
CA SER A 13 18.87 -23.68 6.38
C SER A 13 17.40 -23.39 6.70
N PHE A 14 17.06 -23.19 7.99
CA PHE A 14 15.68 -22.90 8.43
C PHE A 14 15.33 -21.41 8.47
N LEU A 15 16.27 -20.51 8.14
CA LEU A 15 16.03 -19.06 8.24
C LEU A 15 15.42 -18.41 6.98
N THR A 16 15.18 -19.14 5.89
CA THR A 16 14.86 -18.53 4.58
C THR A 16 13.51 -18.87 3.98
N ALA A 17 12.47 -19.04 4.79
CA ALA A 17 11.10 -19.14 4.28
C ALA A 17 10.14 -18.27 5.11
N THR A 18 10.23 -16.96 4.97
CA THR A 18 9.09 -16.08 5.27
C THR A 18 8.02 -16.31 4.20
N SER A 19 7.29 -17.42 4.31
CA SER A 19 6.06 -17.61 3.56
C SER A 19 5.07 -16.56 4.08
N TYR A 20 4.74 -15.58 3.23
CA TYR A 20 3.70 -14.60 3.54
C TYR A 20 2.34 -15.29 3.44
N GLY A 21 1.98 -16.07 4.47
CA GLY A 21 0.72 -16.81 4.57
C GLY A 21 -0.49 -15.94 4.89
N GLN A 22 -0.48 -14.65 4.53
CA GLN A 22 -1.67 -13.83 4.69
C GLN A 22 -2.60 -14.10 3.53
N GLU A 23 -3.77 -14.65 3.83
CA GLU A 23 -4.74 -14.96 2.80
C GLU A 23 -5.51 -13.70 2.40
N LEU A 24 -5.49 -13.39 1.11
CA LEU A 24 -6.42 -12.43 0.54
C LEU A 24 -7.84 -13.01 0.68
N PRO A 25 -8.83 -12.27 1.22
CA PRO A 25 -10.20 -12.75 1.28
C PRO A 25 -10.71 -13.12 -0.11
N ASN A 26 -11.65 -14.06 -0.19
CA ASN A 26 -12.26 -14.42 -1.47
C ASN A 26 -13.14 -13.27 -1.99
N LEU A 27 -12.58 -12.46 -2.88
CA LEU A 27 -13.20 -11.25 -3.43
C LEU A 27 -14.35 -11.56 -4.41
N LYS A 28 -14.42 -12.78 -4.97
CA LYS A 28 -15.41 -13.14 -6.01
C LYS A 28 -16.86 -13.04 -5.53
N HIS A 29 -17.09 -13.18 -4.23
CA HIS A 29 -18.44 -13.13 -3.64
C HIS A 29 -18.84 -11.72 -3.18
N VAL A 30 -17.90 -10.77 -3.19
CA VAL A 30 -18.16 -9.39 -2.76
C VAL A 30 -18.64 -8.58 -3.96
N LYS A 31 -19.93 -8.22 -3.96
CA LYS A 31 -20.54 -7.47 -5.05
C LYS A 31 -20.41 -5.96 -4.80
N LEU A 32 -19.94 -5.22 -5.80
CA LEU A 32 -19.81 -3.76 -5.81
C LEU A 32 -20.79 -3.17 -6.85
N ASN A 33 -22.10 -3.27 -6.59
CA ASN A 33 -23.11 -2.91 -7.60
C ASN A 33 -24.29 -2.07 -7.09
N LYS A 34 -24.39 -1.84 -5.78
CA LYS A 34 -25.41 -0.97 -5.17
C LYS A 34 -24.77 -0.20 -4.02
N LYS A 35 -25.27 0.98 -3.69
CA LYS A 35 -24.74 1.83 -2.60
C LYS A 35 -24.44 1.05 -1.31
N ALA A 36 -25.40 0.28 -0.80
CA ALA A 36 -25.21 -0.52 0.42
C ALA A 36 -24.09 -1.56 0.32
N SER A 37 -23.83 -2.09 -0.87
CA SER A 37 -22.82 -3.13 -1.06
C SER A 37 -21.39 -2.57 -0.96
N TYR A 38 -21.17 -1.31 -1.32
CA TYR A 38 -19.89 -0.61 -1.10
C TYR A 38 -19.62 -0.40 0.39
N LYS A 39 -20.63 0.05 1.15
CA LYS A 39 -20.52 0.23 2.60
C LYS A 39 -20.20 -1.09 3.30
N ASN A 40 -20.93 -2.16 2.94
CA ASN A 40 -20.69 -3.50 3.51
C ASN A 40 -19.31 -4.07 3.14
N ALA A 41 -18.69 -3.60 2.06
CA ALA A 41 -17.36 -4.04 1.64
C ALA A 41 -16.20 -3.36 2.38
N GLU A 42 -16.43 -2.33 3.20
CA GLU A 42 -15.36 -1.58 3.90
C GLU A 42 -14.43 -2.50 4.72
N LEU A 43 -14.98 -3.45 5.47
CA LEU A 43 -14.18 -4.41 6.23
C LEU A 43 -13.34 -5.32 5.33
N THR A 44 -13.84 -5.66 4.14
CA THR A 44 -13.07 -6.40 3.14
C THR A 44 -11.97 -5.53 2.55
N ILE A 45 -12.25 -4.25 2.31
CA ILE A 45 -11.26 -3.29 1.78
C ILE A 45 -10.12 -3.09 2.76
N LEU A 46 -10.39 -2.99 4.07
CA LEU A 46 -9.32 -2.96 5.07
C LEU A 46 -8.42 -4.20 4.99
N LYS A 47 -8.99 -5.39 4.81
CA LYS A 47 -8.21 -6.64 4.62
C LYS A 47 -7.41 -6.64 3.32
N VAL A 48 -7.98 -6.11 2.23
CA VAL A 48 -7.32 -5.96 0.93
C VAL A 48 -6.13 -5.01 1.04
N VAL A 49 -6.32 -3.86 1.68
CA VAL A 49 -5.26 -2.87 1.89
C VAL A 49 -4.16 -3.45 2.79
N ASP A 50 -4.52 -4.10 3.90
CA ASP A 50 -3.58 -4.80 4.77
C ASP A 50 -2.74 -5.84 3.99
N TYR A 51 -3.38 -6.61 3.11
CA TYR A 51 -2.69 -7.59 2.27
C TYR A 51 -1.68 -6.91 1.33
N LEU A 52 -2.05 -5.79 0.69
CA LEU A 52 -1.16 -5.02 -0.17
C LEU A 52 0.06 -4.49 0.60
N PHE A 53 -0.12 -3.99 1.83
CA PHE A 53 0.98 -3.47 2.66
C PHE A 53 1.87 -4.57 3.27
N LYS A 54 1.39 -5.80 3.36
CA LYS A 54 2.14 -6.92 3.97
C LYS A 54 2.77 -7.85 2.94
N THR A 55 2.50 -7.63 1.65
CA THR A 55 3.11 -8.37 0.55
C THR A 55 4.10 -7.49 -0.22
N PRO A 56 5.24 -8.03 -0.68
CA PRO A 56 6.15 -7.30 -1.55
C PRO A 56 5.50 -6.91 -2.89
N ILE A 57 6.03 -5.88 -3.55
CA ILE A 57 5.59 -5.50 -4.90
C ILE A 57 6.06 -6.58 -5.88
N ASP A 58 5.11 -7.35 -6.42
CA ASP A 58 5.35 -8.33 -7.48
C ASP A 58 4.21 -8.30 -8.49
N LYS A 59 4.49 -7.77 -9.68
CA LYS A 59 3.53 -7.62 -10.79
C LYS A 59 3.02 -8.97 -11.33
N ARG A 60 3.72 -10.07 -11.03
CA ARG A 60 3.34 -11.44 -11.45
C ARG A 60 2.40 -12.10 -10.43
N ASN A 61 2.25 -11.52 -9.24
CA ASN A 61 1.40 -12.06 -8.20
C ASN A 61 -0.07 -11.78 -8.51
N LYS A 62 -0.78 -12.81 -9.02
CA LYS A 62 -2.21 -12.73 -9.36
C LYS A 62 -3.09 -12.29 -8.20
N SER A 63 -2.82 -12.78 -6.98
CA SER A 63 -3.60 -12.38 -5.80
C SER A 63 -3.43 -10.90 -5.50
N ARG A 64 -2.20 -10.39 -5.59
CA ARG A 64 -1.93 -8.96 -5.42
C ARG A 64 -2.58 -8.11 -6.50
N ASN A 65 -2.55 -8.56 -7.76
CA ASN A 65 -3.23 -7.88 -8.85
C ASN A 65 -4.74 -7.83 -8.63
N ASN A 66 -5.36 -8.93 -8.19
CA ASN A 66 -6.78 -8.98 -7.85
C ASN A 66 -7.12 -8.06 -6.67
N ALA A 67 -6.25 -7.99 -5.66
CA ALA A 67 -6.39 -7.08 -4.52
C ALA A 67 -6.38 -5.62 -4.96
N GLY A 68 -5.40 -5.24 -5.81
CA GLY A 68 -5.29 -3.91 -6.37
C GLY A 68 -6.49 -3.52 -7.22
N GLN A 69 -6.95 -4.41 -8.11
CA GLN A 69 -8.13 -4.16 -8.94
C GLN A 69 -9.38 -3.95 -8.08
N PHE A 70 -9.61 -4.83 -7.10
CA PHE A 70 -10.78 -4.73 -6.23
C PHE A 70 -10.79 -3.45 -5.39
N LEU A 71 -9.61 -3.02 -4.92
CA LEU A 71 -9.45 -1.73 -4.24
C LEU A 71 -9.87 -0.57 -5.17
N VAL A 72 -9.34 -0.53 -6.39
CA VAL A 72 -9.64 0.53 -7.37
C VAL A 72 -11.12 0.53 -7.74
N ASP A 73 -11.73 -0.64 -7.97
CA ASP A 73 -13.16 -0.78 -8.26
C ASP A 73 -14.01 -0.22 -7.11
N TRP A 74 -13.63 -0.51 -5.87
CA TRP A 74 -14.33 0.02 -4.70
C TRP A 74 -14.15 1.54 -4.55
N MET A 75 -12.92 2.05 -4.71
CA MET A 75 -12.64 3.49 -4.64
C MET A 75 -13.43 4.28 -5.67
N ASN A 76 -13.58 3.74 -6.88
CA ASN A 76 -14.32 4.40 -7.97
C ASN A 76 -15.84 4.39 -7.78
N GLY A 77 -16.38 3.41 -7.06
CA GLY A 77 -17.83 3.21 -6.96
C GLY A 77 -18.44 3.53 -5.60
N THR A 78 -17.63 3.71 -4.56
CA THR A 78 -18.14 3.99 -3.22
C THR A 78 -18.79 5.37 -3.14
N PRO A 79 -20.06 5.47 -2.72
CA PRO A 79 -20.77 6.76 -2.64
C PRO A 79 -20.52 7.51 -1.33
N ASP A 80 -19.92 6.84 -0.34
CA ASP A 80 -19.76 7.37 1.02
C ASP A 80 -18.35 7.94 1.27
N HIS A 81 -17.40 7.68 0.36
CA HIS A 81 -16.03 8.19 0.41
C HIS A 81 -15.68 8.90 -0.89
N ILE A 82 -14.97 10.02 -0.76
CA ILE A 82 -14.45 10.78 -1.89
C ILE A 82 -12.93 10.78 -1.74
N PHE A 83 -12.23 10.32 -2.78
CA PHE A 83 -10.78 10.28 -2.83
C PHE A 83 -10.26 11.34 -3.80
N TYR A 84 -9.38 12.20 -3.30
CA TYR A 84 -8.73 13.22 -4.11
C TYR A 84 -7.35 12.73 -4.54
N LEU A 85 -7.20 12.50 -5.83
CA LEU A 85 -5.94 12.10 -6.47
C LEU A 85 -5.41 13.30 -7.26
N GLU A 86 -5.02 14.37 -6.56
CA GLU A 86 -4.52 15.58 -7.22
C GLU A 86 -3.10 15.33 -7.78
N ILE A 87 -2.73 16.10 -8.81
CA ILE A 87 -1.42 15.94 -9.48
C ILE A 87 -0.27 16.26 -8.53
N GLU A 88 -0.48 17.20 -7.61
CA GLU A 88 0.51 17.61 -6.61
C GLU A 88 1.02 16.41 -5.80
N GLU A 89 0.14 15.51 -5.36
CA GLU A 89 0.54 14.31 -4.61
C GLU A 89 0.82 13.10 -5.51
N THR A 90 0.10 12.93 -6.62
CA THR A 90 0.22 11.71 -7.45
C THR A 90 1.43 11.74 -8.38
N SER A 91 1.97 12.92 -8.71
CA SER A 91 3.12 13.08 -9.60
C SER A 91 4.39 12.36 -9.09
N PHE A 92 4.55 12.22 -7.76
CA PHE A 92 5.65 11.47 -7.16
C PHE A 92 5.64 9.97 -7.48
N PHE A 93 4.50 9.43 -7.93
CA PHE A 93 4.28 8.00 -8.15
C PHE A 93 4.04 7.64 -9.62
N ASN A 94 4.30 8.56 -10.55
CA ASN A 94 3.93 8.42 -11.96
C ASN A 94 4.84 7.46 -12.77
N THR A 95 5.98 7.05 -12.24
CA THR A 95 6.94 6.18 -12.95
C THR A 95 6.54 4.71 -12.97
N ASP A 96 5.68 4.30 -12.04
CA ASP A 96 5.23 2.92 -11.93
C ASP A 96 3.84 2.87 -11.30
N SER A 97 2.90 2.22 -12.00
CA SER A 97 1.52 2.03 -11.56
C SER A 97 1.42 1.37 -10.18
N GLU A 98 2.40 0.56 -9.79
CA GLU A 98 2.43 -0.06 -8.45
C GLU A 98 2.69 0.95 -7.33
N LEU A 99 3.48 2.00 -7.60
CA LEU A 99 3.72 3.07 -6.63
C LEU A 99 2.42 3.86 -6.40
N LEU A 100 1.72 4.20 -7.49
CA LEU A 100 0.44 4.90 -7.42
C LEU A 100 -0.63 4.04 -6.75
N LEU A 101 -0.69 2.73 -7.06
CA LEU A 101 -1.60 1.80 -6.40
C LEU A 101 -1.38 1.77 -4.89
N MET A 102 -0.12 1.77 -4.44
CA MET A 102 0.16 1.78 -3.01
C MET A 102 -0.20 3.11 -2.35
N TYR A 103 -0.04 4.24 -3.04
CA TYR A 103 -0.55 5.52 -2.54
C TYR A 103 -2.08 5.50 -2.40
N MET A 104 -2.80 4.97 -3.39
CA MET A 104 -4.26 4.80 -3.33
C MET A 104 -4.69 3.88 -2.16
N ALA A 105 -3.95 2.80 -1.92
CA ALA A 105 -4.17 1.92 -0.78
C ALA A 105 -3.94 2.65 0.56
N ALA A 106 -2.89 3.47 0.65
CA ALA A 106 -2.60 4.28 1.83
C ALA A 106 -3.68 5.32 2.11
N LEU A 107 -4.14 6.00 1.05
CA LEU A 107 -5.23 6.98 1.13
C LEU A 107 -6.52 6.33 1.60
N THR A 108 -6.85 5.17 1.03
CA THR A 108 -8.02 4.38 1.45
C THR A 108 -7.92 3.97 2.92
N LYS A 109 -6.75 3.47 3.36
CA LYS A 109 -6.53 3.11 4.77
C LYS A 109 -6.76 4.31 5.67
N PHE A 110 -6.10 5.43 5.37
CA PHE A 110 -6.18 6.62 6.21
C PHE A 110 -7.61 7.14 6.32
N SER A 111 -8.35 7.22 5.20
CA SER A 111 -9.74 7.69 5.18
C SER A 111 -10.71 6.78 5.94
N LEU A 112 -10.49 5.46 5.91
CA LEU A 112 -11.31 4.51 6.68
C LEU A 112 -10.98 4.54 8.17
N ASP A 113 -9.69 4.72 8.53
CA ASP A 113 -9.25 4.83 9.92
C ASP A 113 -9.63 6.19 10.55
N HIS A 114 -9.84 7.23 9.73
CA HIS A 114 -10.19 8.60 10.15
C HIS A 114 -11.44 9.12 9.43
N PRO A 115 -12.63 8.54 9.64
CA PRO A 115 -13.82 8.83 8.84
C PRO A 115 -14.35 10.27 8.98
N THR A 116 -13.96 10.99 10.04
CA THR A 116 -14.30 12.39 10.28
C THR A 116 -13.35 13.37 9.59
N GLU A 117 -12.17 12.92 9.16
CA GLU A 117 -11.22 13.76 8.44
C GLU A 117 -11.65 13.90 6.98
N LYS A 118 -11.90 15.13 6.55
CA LYS A 118 -12.39 15.48 5.19
C LYS A 118 -11.45 16.43 4.48
N GLU A 119 -10.45 16.97 5.16
CA GLU A 119 -9.49 17.90 4.60
C GLU A 119 -8.49 17.12 3.73
N LYS A 120 -8.38 17.54 2.46
CA LYS A 120 -7.64 16.82 1.42
C LYS A 120 -6.16 16.66 1.77
N ARG A 121 -5.52 17.74 2.21
CA ARG A 121 -4.09 17.77 2.52
C ARG A 121 -3.76 16.88 3.70
N THR A 122 -4.64 16.81 4.69
CA THR A 122 -4.50 15.97 5.88
C THR A 122 -4.62 14.50 5.51
N GLN A 123 -5.59 14.14 4.65
CA GLN A 123 -5.70 12.79 4.11
C GLN A 123 -4.47 12.38 3.29
N ALA A 124 -4.00 13.26 2.41
CA ALA A 124 -2.78 13.05 1.63
C ALA A 124 -1.56 12.86 2.52
N LEU A 125 -1.35 13.72 3.53
CA LEU A 125 -0.24 13.59 4.49
C LEU A 125 -0.30 12.27 5.25
N GLY A 126 -1.51 11.89 5.68
CA GLY A 126 -1.75 10.60 6.32
C GLY A 126 -1.36 9.42 5.43
N ALA A 127 -1.81 9.44 4.17
CA ALA A 127 -1.48 8.45 3.17
C ALA A 127 0.04 8.38 2.90
N MET A 128 0.69 9.53 2.76
CA MET A 128 2.14 9.63 2.52
C MET A 128 2.95 9.03 3.68
N ASN A 129 2.56 9.30 4.93
CA ASN A 129 3.20 8.72 6.12
C ASN A 129 3.09 7.19 6.18
N LEU A 130 2.02 6.62 5.62
CA LEU A 130 1.82 5.17 5.52
C LEU A 130 2.60 4.56 4.35
N VAL A 131 2.59 5.21 3.18
CA VAL A 131 3.09 4.61 1.94
C VAL A 131 4.61 4.69 1.81
N LEU A 132 5.22 5.81 2.18
CA LEU A 132 6.66 6.05 1.98
C LEU A 132 7.57 5.02 2.67
N PRO A 133 7.35 4.63 3.95
CA PRO A 133 8.16 3.58 4.56
C PRO A 133 7.99 2.21 3.88
N TYR A 134 6.77 1.87 3.44
CA TYR A 134 6.53 0.63 2.70
C TYR A 134 7.27 0.64 1.37
N LEU A 135 7.15 1.72 0.58
CA LEU A 135 7.80 1.82 -0.73
C LEU A 135 9.32 1.76 -0.58
N TYR A 136 9.88 2.45 0.42
CA TYR A 136 11.31 2.40 0.67
C TYR A 136 11.79 0.96 0.95
N GLN A 137 10.98 0.15 1.63
CA GLN A 137 11.34 -1.23 1.94
C GLN A 137 11.11 -2.19 0.76
N GLN A 138 9.97 -2.07 0.05
CA GLN A 138 9.45 -3.13 -0.83
C GLN A 138 9.57 -2.81 -2.32
N SER A 139 9.78 -1.55 -2.71
CA SER A 139 9.87 -1.16 -4.12
C SER A 139 11.30 -1.23 -4.67
N ASN A 140 11.41 -1.31 -6.00
CA ASN A 140 12.69 -1.17 -6.68
C ASN A 140 13.12 0.30 -6.71
N LYS A 141 14.01 0.70 -5.81
CA LYS A 141 14.51 2.09 -5.70
C LYS A 141 15.16 2.65 -6.98
N LYS A 142 15.51 1.80 -7.95
CA LYS A 142 16.01 2.25 -9.26
C LYS A 142 14.92 2.91 -10.12
N THR A 143 13.64 2.69 -9.81
CA THR A 143 12.51 3.31 -10.52
C THR A 143 12.07 4.64 -9.89
N TRP A 144 12.70 5.04 -8.79
CA TRP A 144 12.38 6.29 -8.09
C TRP A 144 12.95 7.49 -8.85
N THR A 145 12.13 8.51 -9.05
CA THR A 145 12.59 9.80 -9.53
C THR A 145 13.34 10.54 -8.44
N LYS A 146 14.00 11.65 -8.82
CA LYS A 146 14.62 12.56 -7.87
C LYS A 146 13.60 13.12 -6.89
N GLU A 147 12.41 13.46 -7.38
CA GLU A 147 11.32 14.04 -6.61
C GLU A 147 10.79 13.05 -5.56
N LEU A 148 10.63 11.77 -5.92
CA LEU A 148 10.23 10.73 -4.96
C LEU A 148 11.31 10.50 -3.87
N TRP A 149 12.59 10.58 -4.23
CA TRP A 149 13.67 10.56 -3.25
C TRP A 149 13.61 11.74 -2.29
N GLN A 150 13.41 12.96 -2.80
CA GLN A 150 13.28 14.17 -1.99
C GLN A 150 12.06 14.10 -1.05
N LEU A 151 10.93 13.58 -1.55
CA LEU A 151 9.73 13.35 -0.75
C LEU A 151 9.99 12.38 0.42
N HIS A 152 10.65 11.24 0.14
CA HIS A 152 11.01 10.29 1.17
C HIS A 152 11.99 10.88 2.20
N ASP A 153 12.97 11.68 1.76
CA ASP A 153 13.91 12.34 2.67
C ASP A 153 13.19 13.39 3.54
N ALA A 154 12.24 14.14 3.00
CA ALA A 154 11.40 15.05 3.79
C ALA A 154 10.60 14.27 4.85
N TYR A 155 10.02 13.12 4.50
CA TYR A 155 9.38 12.21 5.46
C TYR A 155 10.34 11.76 6.57
N LYS A 156 11.53 11.28 6.22
CA LYS A 156 12.53 10.82 7.20
C LYS A 156 12.97 11.91 8.18
N ASN A 157 12.94 13.16 7.74
CA ASN A 157 13.35 14.32 8.54
C ASN A 157 12.16 15.02 9.25
N GLY A 158 10.95 14.48 9.17
CA GLY A 158 9.76 15.09 9.79
C GLY A 158 9.26 16.38 9.11
N LYS A 159 9.73 16.66 7.88
CA LYS A 159 9.44 17.88 7.10
C LYS A 159 8.45 17.64 5.96
N LEU A 160 7.72 16.52 6.00
CA LEU A 160 6.83 16.11 4.90
C LEU A 160 5.76 17.15 4.56
N LYS A 161 5.13 17.75 5.59
CA LYS A 161 4.10 18.78 5.41
C LYS A 161 4.64 20.04 4.74
N GLU A 162 5.80 20.51 5.19
CA GLU A 162 6.48 21.69 4.65
C GLU A 162 6.94 21.45 3.20
N PHE A 163 7.34 20.22 2.88
CA PHE A 163 7.76 19.85 1.53
C PHE A 163 6.60 19.78 0.54
N LEU A 164 5.46 19.20 0.96
CA LEU A 164 4.29 19.06 0.10
C LEU A 164 3.50 20.36 -0.03
N TYR A 165 3.42 21.17 1.04
CA TYR A 165 2.62 22.38 1.08
C TYR A 165 3.43 23.56 1.66
N PRO A 166 4.44 24.05 0.91
CA PRO A 166 5.27 25.18 1.30
C PRO A 166 4.52 26.52 1.33
#